data_AF-A0AAW1LNZ8-F1
#
_entry.id   AF-A0AAW1LNZ8-F1
#
_cell.length_a   1.000
_cell.length_b   1.000
_cell.length_c   1.000
_cell.angle_alpha   90.00
_cell.angle_beta   90.00
_cell.angle_gamma   90.00
#
_symmetry.space_group_name_H-M   'P 1'
#
loop_
_entity.id
_entity.type
_entity.pdbx_description
1 polymer ?
#
loop_
_entity_poly.entity_id
_entity_poly.type
_entity_poly.pdbx_seq_one_letter_code
_entity_poly.pdbx_strand_id
1 'polypeptide(L)'
;MDTDCGALVGKLDDLELTPKNPREEDETNDSDDGCDREEFLAAVEEGLGADVLSILGKNPGLIRTRDLVGNTALHMAARDGDIVTVCNLIAFLEKRQDEDLKEVLGDRNVDGDTALHLALKNGHREVAYHLIKMNSLLPSICTLTVDARMEQVRRDLISDSRSTHVQWTELYKAIIEGKEVVLITGLRRNSRELLWHKDHEGETLLHKAVRASGMGPLRKLVQFMISNGLTDAALLRDRDGDTALHFATMNDEISKAIYLIKAEPTAVYQVNHYGVSPLCLAIKYGHKNLVKLMVTQSCLPPWESEMRLHPKHATLAHLAIKERSLGTLNILLKHLPELVKGTEEKGWRPLSYAAKKGYLDEVTYLLTHFPKSAEECDKDGSFPIHKAVGGGHVSIIKAFYEHCPQTLHHVDKKGRNVLHIGVRYGRDDIFTYLTKEIKMDGSFLNLRDNEGKTYMDYARRSSISILRR
;
A
#
# COMPACT_ATOMS: atom_id res chain seq x y z
N MET A 1 14.78 13.51 -9.71
CA MET A 1 13.53 13.24 -10.44
C MET A 1 13.40 11.73 -10.52
N ASP A 2 12.40 11.15 -9.87
CA ASP A 2 12.03 9.74 -10.04
C ASP A 2 10.53 9.73 -10.35
N THR A 3 10.18 10.14 -11.56
CA THR A 3 8.91 9.71 -12.15
C THR A 3 9.13 8.30 -12.66
N ASP A 4 8.70 7.34 -11.85
CA ASP A 4 8.60 5.94 -12.24
C ASP A 4 7.75 5.87 -13.53
N CYS A 5 8.31 5.42 -14.66
CA CYS A 5 7.54 5.34 -15.92
C CYS A 5 6.25 4.52 -15.71
N GLY A 6 6.25 3.55 -14.77
CA GLY A 6 5.05 2.77 -14.42
C GLY A 6 3.87 3.59 -13.90
N ALA A 7 4.08 4.81 -13.37
CA ALA A 7 3.01 5.70 -12.92
C ALA A 7 2.52 6.67 -14.00
N LEU A 8 3.31 6.88 -15.06
CA LEU A 8 2.97 7.74 -16.20
C LEU A 8 2.36 6.95 -17.37
N VAL A 9 2.47 5.62 -17.32
CA VAL A 9 1.91 4.73 -18.34
C VAL A 9 0.39 4.70 -18.26
N GLY A 10 -0.27 5.13 -19.34
CA GLY A 10 -1.72 4.95 -19.51
C GLY A 10 -2.06 3.47 -19.44
N LYS A 11 -3.15 3.11 -18.74
CA LYS A 11 -3.58 1.73 -18.49
C LYS A 11 -3.50 0.88 -19.76
N LEU A 12 -2.46 0.04 -19.83
CA LEU A 12 -2.09 -0.81 -20.97
C LEU A 12 -2.55 -2.27 -20.77
N ASP A 13 -3.37 -2.54 -19.75
CA ASP A 13 -3.71 -3.88 -19.29
C ASP A 13 -4.91 -4.52 -20.02
N ASP A 14 -5.65 -3.77 -20.85
CA ASP A 14 -6.90 -4.24 -21.49
C ASP A 14 -6.79 -4.46 -23.03
N LEU A 15 -5.60 -4.38 -23.64
CA LEU A 15 -5.43 -4.60 -25.09
C LEU A 15 -4.81 -5.98 -25.36
N GLU A 16 -5.66 -6.97 -25.65
CA GLU A 16 -5.26 -8.30 -26.15
C GLU A 16 -4.57 -8.18 -27.51
N LEU A 17 -3.23 -8.16 -27.50
CA LEU A 17 -2.41 -8.23 -28.72
C LEU A 17 -2.28 -9.70 -29.14
N THR A 18 -3.00 -10.11 -30.18
CA THR A 18 -2.77 -11.41 -30.82
C THR A 18 -1.52 -11.37 -31.70
N PRO A 19 -0.65 -12.40 -31.67
CA PRO A 19 0.59 -12.39 -32.43
C PRO A 19 0.31 -12.77 -33.89
N LYS A 20 0.48 -11.83 -34.82
CA LYS A 20 0.68 -12.16 -36.24
C LYS A 20 2.16 -12.11 -36.57
N ASN A 21 2.64 -13.23 -37.12
CA ASN A 21 4.01 -13.47 -37.55
C ASN A 21 4.45 -12.46 -38.63
N PRO A 22 5.72 -12.02 -38.66
CA PRO A 22 6.25 -11.16 -39.71
C PRO A 22 6.70 -12.03 -40.87
N ARG A 23 5.81 -12.30 -41.82
CA ARG A 23 6.09 -12.84 -43.17
C ARG A 23 4.77 -13.03 -43.90
N GLU A 24 4.29 -11.97 -44.54
CA GLU A 24 3.38 -11.98 -45.69
C GLU A 24 3.13 -10.50 -46.00
N GLU A 25 4.07 -9.90 -46.76
CA GLU A 25 3.75 -8.74 -47.59
C GLU A 25 2.97 -9.31 -48.78
N ASP A 26 1.65 -9.22 -48.73
CA ASP A 26 0.81 -9.31 -49.91
C ASP A 26 -0.05 -8.05 -49.98
N GLU A 27 0.11 -7.39 -51.12
CA GLU A 27 -0.57 -6.19 -51.59
C GLU A 27 -2.10 -6.29 -51.36
N THR A 28 -2.71 -5.27 -50.73
CA THR A 28 -4.04 -4.68 -51.04
C THR A 28 -4.62 -3.90 -49.84
N ASN A 29 -4.55 -2.57 -49.87
CA ASN A 29 -5.66 -1.62 -49.57
C ASN A 29 -5.16 -0.18 -49.45
N ASP A 30 -4.86 0.43 -50.60
CA ASP A 30 -4.73 1.87 -50.74
C ASP A 30 -6.11 2.54 -50.58
N SER A 31 -6.43 3.01 -49.37
CA SER A 31 -7.30 4.18 -49.15
C SER A 31 -7.52 4.59 -47.67
N ASP A 32 -7.12 3.77 -46.68
CA ASP A 32 -7.31 4.09 -45.24
C ASP A 32 -5.99 4.39 -44.48
N ASP A 33 -4.85 3.91 -44.99
CA ASP A 33 -3.54 3.96 -44.30
C ASP A 33 -2.96 5.39 -44.16
N GLY A 34 -3.44 6.35 -44.97
CA GLY A 34 -3.01 7.75 -44.92
C GLY A 34 -3.61 8.53 -43.74
N CYS A 35 -4.87 8.24 -43.40
CA CYS A 35 -5.61 8.95 -42.34
C CYS A 35 -5.07 8.57 -40.96
N ASP A 36 -4.84 7.28 -40.73
CA ASP A 36 -4.29 6.76 -39.47
C ASP A 36 -2.86 7.26 -39.20
N ARG A 37 -2.08 7.48 -40.27
CA ARG A 37 -0.69 7.98 -40.20
C ARG A 37 -0.62 9.45 -39.80
N GLU A 38 -1.50 10.27 -40.38
CA GLU A 38 -1.61 11.70 -40.05
C GLU A 38 -2.19 11.90 -38.65
N GLU A 39 -3.21 11.13 -38.27
CA GLU A 39 -3.81 11.16 -36.93
C GLU A 39 -2.79 10.74 -35.85
N PHE A 40 -1.99 9.71 -36.12
CA PHE A 40 -0.94 9.25 -35.20
C PHE A 40 0.15 10.30 -34.97
N LEU A 41 0.67 10.92 -36.04
CA LEU A 41 1.70 11.95 -35.91
C LEU A 41 1.17 13.21 -35.22
N ALA A 42 -0.07 13.62 -35.52
CA ALA A 42 -0.73 14.74 -34.85
C ALA A 42 -0.91 14.49 -33.34
N ALA A 43 -1.32 13.29 -32.94
CA ALA A 43 -1.45 12.93 -31.52
C ALA A 43 -0.11 12.98 -30.76
N VAL A 44 1.00 12.67 -31.44
CA VAL A 44 2.36 12.78 -30.87
C VAL A 44 2.78 14.25 -30.76
N GLU A 45 2.48 15.09 -31.75
CA GLU A 45 2.79 16.54 -31.69
C GLU A 45 1.99 17.27 -30.60
N GLU A 46 0.75 16.84 -30.36
CA GLU A 46 -0.09 17.40 -29.29
C GLU A 46 0.24 16.86 -27.89
N GLY A 47 1.14 15.88 -27.77
CA GLY A 47 1.57 15.30 -26.49
C GLY A 47 0.51 14.43 -25.81
N LEU A 48 -0.41 13.85 -26.59
CA LEU A 48 -1.53 13.04 -26.09
C LEU A 48 -1.11 11.57 -25.91
N GLY A 49 -0.21 11.32 -24.97
CA GLY A 49 0.44 10.01 -24.80
C GLY A 49 -0.49 8.79 -24.60
N ALA A 50 -1.73 8.99 -24.16
CA ALA A 50 -2.73 7.91 -24.03
C ALA A 50 -3.37 7.53 -25.38
N ASP A 51 -3.62 8.52 -26.24
CA ASP A 51 -4.18 8.32 -27.58
C ASP A 51 -3.15 7.66 -28.51
N VAL A 52 -1.88 8.04 -28.37
CA VAL A 52 -0.73 7.40 -29.03
C VAL A 52 -0.69 5.89 -28.78
N LEU A 53 -0.93 5.43 -27.54
CA LEU A 53 -0.97 4.00 -27.20
C LEU A 53 -2.20 3.29 -27.75
N SER A 54 -3.35 3.96 -27.73
CA SER A 54 -4.61 3.42 -28.28
C SER A 54 -4.51 3.17 -29.78
N ILE A 55 -3.91 4.11 -30.52
CA ILE A 55 -3.67 4.01 -31.96
C ILE A 55 -2.64 2.90 -32.27
N LEU A 56 -1.53 2.85 -31.52
CA LEU A 56 -0.52 1.79 -31.69
C LEU A 56 -1.03 0.40 -31.32
N GLY A 57 -2.00 0.29 -30.40
CA GLY A 57 -2.68 -0.98 -30.10
C GLY A 57 -3.50 -1.52 -31.27
N LYS A 58 -4.05 -0.63 -32.13
CA LYS A 58 -4.84 -0.98 -33.31
C LYS A 58 -3.97 -1.22 -34.55
N ASN A 59 -3.00 -0.33 -34.81
CA ASN A 59 -2.07 -0.45 -35.93
C ASN A 59 -0.61 -0.27 -35.47
N PRO A 60 0.04 -1.38 -35.08
CA PRO A 60 1.36 -1.33 -34.48
C PRO A 60 2.51 -0.99 -35.44
N GLY A 61 2.30 -1.12 -36.75
CA GLY A 61 3.29 -0.78 -37.78
C GLY A 61 3.61 0.72 -37.82
N LEU A 62 2.72 1.55 -37.26
CA LEU A 62 2.85 3.01 -37.23
C LEU A 62 4.00 3.52 -36.35
N ILE A 63 4.59 2.67 -35.51
CA ILE A 63 5.72 3.07 -34.63
C ILE A 63 6.96 3.55 -35.43
N ARG A 64 7.13 3.05 -36.66
CA ARG A 64 8.22 3.44 -37.58
C ARG A 64 7.82 4.54 -38.56
N THR A 65 6.61 5.08 -38.44
CA THR A 65 6.16 6.22 -39.25
C THR A 65 7.09 7.41 -39.05
N ARG A 66 7.38 8.10 -40.16
CA ARG A 66 8.27 9.26 -40.20
C ARG A 66 7.52 10.49 -40.68
N ASP A 67 7.78 11.62 -40.03
CA ASP A 67 7.34 12.94 -40.46
C ASP A 67 8.10 13.41 -41.71
N LEU A 68 7.81 14.63 -42.18
CA LEU A 68 8.44 15.24 -43.35
C LEU A 68 9.97 15.48 -43.20
N VAL A 69 10.48 15.45 -41.97
CA VAL A 69 11.90 15.64 -41.60
C VAL A 69 12.57 14.29 -41.29
N GLY A 70 11.85 13.18 -41.43
CA GLY A 70 12.33 11.83 -41.14
C GLY A 70 12.35 11.46 -39.67
N ASN A 71 11.75 12.26 -38.79
CA ASN A 71 11.62 11.98 -37.36
C ASN A 71 10.57 10.89 -37.13
N THR A 72 10.90 9.92 -36.29
CA THR A 72 9.89 8.98 -35.76
C THR A 72 9.11 9.61 -34.60
N ALA A 73 8.03 8.98 -34.17
CA ALA A 73 7.27 9.42 -32.99
C ALA A 73 8.17 9.63 -31.76
N LEU A 74 9.19 8.78 -31.58
CA LEU A 74 10.15 8.91 -30.49
C LEU A 74 11.05 10.16 -30.64
N HIS A 75 11.43 10.54 -31.86
CA HIS A 75 12.18 11.76 -32.12
C HIS A 75 11.36 13.01 -31.80
N MET A 76 10.09 13.01 -32.16
CA MET A 76 9.17 14.14 -31.92
C MET A 76 8.91 14.32 -30.42
N ALA A 77 8.56 13.25 -29.71
CA ALA A 77 8.37 13.28 -28.26
C ALA A 77 9.67 13.70 -27.52
N ALA A 78 10.83 13.26 -28.01
CA ALA A 78 12.12 13.65 -27.46
C ALA A 78 12.51 15.11 -27.74
N ARG A 79 12.16 15.61 -28.93
CA ARG A 79 12.35 17.02 -29.33
C ARG A 79 11.53 17.95 -28.44
N ASP A 80 10.31 17.55 -28.11
CA ASP A 80 9.32 18.39 -27.41
C ASP A 80 9.38 18.21 -25.88
N GLY A 81 10.16 17.23 -25.40
CA GLY A 81 10.39 16.98 -23.98
C GLY A 81 9.25 16.24 -23.28
N ASP A 82 8.38 15.58 -24.04
CA ASP A 82 7.23 14.85 -23.52
C ASP A 82 7.64 13.48 -22.97
N ILE A 83 7.94 13.47 -21.68
CA ILE A 83 8.36 12.26 -20.96
C ILE A 83 7.26 11.18 -20.92
N VAL A 84 5.98 11.57 -20.94
CA VAL A 84 4.86 10.63 -20.83
C VAL A 84 4.76 9.82 -22.11
N THR A 85 4.77 10.51 -23.26
CA THR A 85 4.75 9.85 -24.57
C THR A 85 6.02 9.02 -24.79
N VAL A 86 7.19 9.49 -24.34
CA VAL A 86 8.44 8.70 -24.39
C VAL A 86 8.34 7.41 -23.56
N CYS A 87 7.90 7.48 -22.30
CA CYS A 87 7.71 6.30 -21.46
C CYS A 87 6.70 5.32 -22.09
N ASN A 88 5.61 5.83 -22.65
CA ASN A 88 4.56 5.03 -23.29
C ASN A 88 5.06 4.29 -24.53
N LEU A 89 5.75 4.99 -25.43
CA LEU A 89 6.33 4.40 -26.64
C LEU A 89 7.35 3.30 -26.29
N ILE A 90 8.18 3.55 -25.28
CA ILE A 90 9.16 2.56 -24.82
C ILE A 90 8.48 1.34 -24.19
N ALA A 91 7.50 1.53 -23.31
CA ALA A 91 6.75 0.44 -22.69
C ALA A 91 6.00 -0.42 -23.74
N PHE A 92 5.52 0.21 -24.81
CA PHE A 92 4.90 -0.50 -25.94
C PHE A 92 5.93 -1.37 -26.70
N LEU A 93 7.13 -0.83 -26.94
CA LEU A 93 8.21 -1.54 -27.62
C LEU A 93 8.77 -2.71 -26.79
N GLU A 94 8.92 -2.56 -25.47
CA GLU A 94 9.37 -3.64 -24.57
C GLU A 94 8.46 -4.87 -24.61
N LYS A 95 7.14 -4.68 -24.80
CA LYS A 95 6.18 -5.80 -24.91
C LYS A 95 6.30 -6.61 -26.21
N ARG A 96 6.95 -6.08 -27.26
CA ARG A 96 6.96 -6.64 -28.62
C ARG A 96 8.22 -7.42 -29.01
N GLN A 97 9.15 -7.64 -28.07
CA GLN A 97 10.50 -8.21 -28.22
C GLN A 97 11.59 -7.19 -28.63
N ASP A 98 12.82 -7.45 -28.16
CA ASP A 98 13.97 -6.54 -28.14
C ASP A 98 14.49 -6.04 -29.51
N GLU A 99 14.14 -6.70 -30.62
CA GLU A 99 14.72 -6.38 -31.95
C GLU A 99 14.20 -5.03 -32.48
N ASP A 100 12.90 -4.75 -32.36
CA ASP A 100 12.31 -3.47 -32.77
C ASP A 100 12.78 -2.30 -31.89
N LEU A 101 12.99 -2.56 -30.59
CA LEU A 101 13.44 -1.55 -29.64
C LEU A 101 14.84 -1.03 -29.98
N LYS A 102 15.76 -1.92 -30.37
CA LYS A 102 17.13 -1.56 -30.80
C LYS A 102 17.11 -0.68 -32.04
N GLU A 103 16.31 -1.06 -33.03
CA GLU A 103 16.24 -0.34 -34.30
C GLU A 103 15.59 1.05 -34.13
N VAL A 104 14.48 1.15 -33.38
CA VAL A 104 13.78 2.42 -33.15
C VAL A 104 14.59 3.39 -32.27
N LEU A 105 15.36 2.89 -31.29
CA LEU A 105 16.28 3.73 -30.50
C LEU A 105 17.49 4.21 -31.31
N GLY A 106 17.90 3.43 -32.32
CA GLY A 106 19.01 3.72 -33.22
C GLY A 106 18.63 4.50 -34.48
N ASP A 107 17.33 4.69 -34.73
CA ASP A 107 16.83 5.39 -35.90
C ASP A 107 17.38 6.82 -35.96
N ARG A 108 17.72 7.24 -37.18
CA ARG A 108 18.20 8.59 -37.47
C ARG A 108 17.20 9.31 -38.34
N ASN A 109 16.99 10.59 -38.05
CA ASN A 109 16.23 11.47 -38.95
C ASN A 109 17.10 11.92 -40.15
N VAL A 110 16.56 12.79 -41.01
CA VAL A 110 17.27 13.29 -42.20
C VAL A 110 18.57 14.05 -41.84
N ASP A 111 18.61 14.68 -40.66
CA ASP A 111 19.79 15.37 -40.14
C ASP A 111 20.83 14.42 -39.51
N GLY A 112 20.51 13.12 -39.42
CA GLY A 112 21.36 12.12 -38.78
C GLY A 112 21.24 12.08 -37.25
N ASP A 113 20.35 12.88 -36.65
CA ASP A 113 20.08 12.96 -35.22
C ASP A 113 19.20 11.77 -34.79
N THR A 114 19.54 11.15 -33.66
CA THR A 114 18.65 10.19 -32.97
C THR A 114 17.73 10.92 -31.99
N ALA A 115 16.70 10.25 -31.46
CA ALA A 115 15.82 10.83 -30.44
C ALA A 115 16.60 11.38 -29.22
N LEU A 116 17.70 10.71 -28.84
CA LEU A 116 18.59 11.19 -27.77
C LEU A 116 19.30 12.49 -28.15
N HIS A 117 19.71 12.67 -29.41
CA HIS A 117 20.33 13.91 -29.88
C HIS A 117 19.34 15.07 -29.76
N LEU A 118 18.08 14.89 -30.16
CA LEU A 118 17.06 15.93 -30.09
C LEU A 118 16.71 16.31 -28.64
N ALA A 119 16.56 15.34 -27.74
CA ALA A 119 16.35 15.61 -26.31
C ALA A 119 17.49 16.43 -25.70
N LEU A 120 18.74 16.11 -26.06
CA LEU A 120 19.91 16.82 -25.55
C LEU A 120 20.08 18.21 -26.17
N LYS A 121 19.86 18.34 -27.48
CA LYS A 121 19.93 19.61 -28.23
C LYS A 121 18.93 20.64 -27.70
N ASN A 122 17.75 20.18 -27.30
CA ASN A 122 16.68 21.02 -26.75
C ASN A 122 16.71 21.14 -25.21
N GLY A 123 17.65 20.46 -24.53
CA GLY A 123 17.86 20.61 -23.09
C GLY A 123 16.90 19.80 -22.20
N HIS A 124 16.19 18.81 -22.75
CA HIS A 124 15.25 17.96 -22.02
C HIS A 124 15.97 16.85 -21.25
N ARG A 125 16.52 17.23 -20.08
CA ARG A 125 17.36 16.36 -19.23
C ARG A 125 16.65 15.07 -18.78
N GLU A 126 15.37 15.15 -18.43
CA GLU A 126 14.59 13.99 -17.97
C GLU A 126 14.43 12.95 -19.07
N VAL A 127 14.02 13.40 -20.27
CA VAL A 127 13.89 12.52 -21.44
C VAL A 127 15.24 11.91 -21.83
N ALA A 128 16.31 12.71 -21.82
CA ALA A 128 17.65 12.21 -22.11
C ALA A 128 18.12 11.15 -21.09
N TYR A 129 17.84 11.35 -19.80
CA TYR A 129 18.16 10.36 -18.76
C TYR A 129 17.43 9.04 -18.98
N HIS A 130 16.13 9.08 -19.26
CA HIS A 130 15.34 7.88 -19.55
C HIS A 130 15.83 7.14 -20.80
N LEU A 131 16.12 7.86 -21.89
CA LEU A 131 16.67 7.27 -23.12
C LEU A 131 18.06 6.65 -22.91
N ILE A 132 18.94 7.28 -22.11
CA ILE A 132 20.27 6.74 -21.76
C ILE A 132 20.15 5.49 -20.89
N LYS A 133 19.26 5.49 -19.91
CA LYS A 133 19.01 4.34 -19.02
C LYS A 133 18.62 3.11 -19.85
N MET A 134 17.73 3.28 -20.83
CA MET A 134 17.33 2.18 -21.72
C MET A 134 18.44 1.76 -22.68
N ASN A 135 19.20 2.71 -23.24
CA ASN A 135 20.32 2.41 -24.13
C ASN A 135 21.46 1.66 -23.41
N SER A 136 21.62 1.83 -22.08
CA SER A 136 22.62 1.11 -21.28
C SER A 136 22.36 -0.40 -21.12
N LEU A 137 21.13 -0.85 -21.41
CA LEU A 137 20.75 -2.26 -21.40
C LEU A 137 21.10 -2.97 -22.73
N LEU A 138 21.57 -2.24 -23.74
CA LEU A 138 21.87 -2.75 -25.10
C LEU A 138 23.34 -2.43 -25.49
N PRO A 139 24.32 -3.31 -25.15
CA PRO A 139 25.75 -3.00 -25.23
C PRO A 139 26.29 -2.75 -26.66
N SER A 140 25.54 -3.16 -27.70
CA SER A 140 25.99 -3.20 -29.09
C SER A 140 25.75 -1.91 -29.89
N ILE A 141 25.03 -0.92 -29.35
CA ILE A 141 24.80 0.39 -30.01
C ILE A 141 25.91 1.41 -29.66
N CYS A 142 26.80 1.08 -28.72
CA CYS A 142 27.82 1.97 -28.17
C CYS A 142 28.92 2.44 -29.15
N THR A 143 28.94 1.98 -30.39
CA THR A 143 30.10 2.20 -31.28
C THR A 143 29.94 3.24 -32.37
N LEU A 144 28.78 3.86 -32.60
CA LEU A 144 28.65 4.84 -33.68
C LEU A 144 27.95 6.14 -33.26
N THR A 145 28.78 7.18 -33.19
CA THR A 145 28.54 8.63 -33.22
C THR A 145 27.94 9.26 -31.95
N VAL A 146 28.83 9.78 -31.11
CA VAL A 146 28.52 10.74 -30.06
C VAL A 146 29.53 11.88 -30.20
N ASP A 147 29.07 13.08 -30.57
CA ASP A 147 29.90 14.28 -30.66
C ASP A 147 30.61 14.55 -29.32
N ALA A 148 31.83 15.14 -29.35
CA ALA A 148 32.63 15.42 -28.16
C ALA A 148 31.89 16.26 -27.08
N ARG A 149 30.88 17.02 -27.50
CA ARG A 149 29.99 17.83 -26.64
C ARG A 149 28.94 16.99 -25.91
N MET A 150 28.49 15.89 -26.52
CA MET A 150 27.57 14.90 -25.94
C MET A 150 28.30 13.98 -24.95
N GLU A 151 29.57 13.66 -25.19
CA GLU A 151 30.40 12.92 -24.21
C GLU A 151 30.70 13.76 -22.96
N GLN A 152 30.69 15.10 -23.05
CA GLN A 152 30.80 15.96 -21.88
C GLN A 152 29.50 15.97 -21.06
N VAL A 153 28.32 16.14 -21.67
CA VAL A 153 27.03 16.09 -20.95
C VAL A 153 26.75 14.70 -20.39
N ARG A 154 27.07 13.64 -21.14
CA ARG A 154 27.03 12.25 -20.65
C ARG A 154 28.01 12.03 -19.50
N ARG A 155 29.25 12.54 -19.59
CA ARG A 155 30.20 12.51 -18.46
C ARG A 155 29.72 13.35 -17.29
N ASP A 156 29.09 14.49 -17.50
CA ASP A 156 28.58 15.36 -16.43
C ASP A 156 27.41 14.66 -15.70
N LEU A 157 26.45 14.07 -16.43
CA LEU A 157 25.33 13.28 -15.87
C LEU A 157 25.80 11.98 -15.16
N ILE A 158 26.79 11.29 -15.74
CA ILE A 158 27.40 10.08 -15.14
C ILE A 158 28.33 10.46 -13.98
N SER A 159 28.98 11.62 -14.01
CA SER A 159 29.85 12.10 -12.95
C SER A 159 29.06 12.63 -11.77
N ASP A 160 27.92 13.29 -11.99
CA ASP A 160 27.01 13.70 -10.91
C ASP A 160 26.38 12.48 -10.24
N SER A 161 25.92 11.47 -11.00
CA SER A 161 25.38 10.23 -10.42
C SER A 161 26.44 9.34 -9.73
N ARG A 162 27.65 9.23 -10.28
CA ARG A 162 28.77 8.56 -9.59
C ARG A 162 29.25 9.36 -8.38
N SER A 163 29.23 10.70 -8.44
CA SER A 163 29.60 11.59 -7.34
C SER A 163 28.57 11.51 -6.21
N THR A 164 27.27 11.52 -6.52
CA THR A 164 26.22 11.45 -5.50
C THR A 164 26.17 10.07 -4.84
N HIS A 165 26.36 8.98 -5.58
CA HIS A 165 26.51 7.65 -4.97
C HIS A 165 27.75 7.57 -4.06
N VAL A 166 28.89 8.12 -4.47
CA VAL A 166 30.11 8.16 -3.64
C VAL A 166 29.92 9.02 -2.39
N GLN A 167 29.33 10.21 -2.53
CA GLN A 167 29.01 11.11 -1.41
C GLN A 167 27.99 10.47 -0.47
N TRP A 168 26.95 9.84 -1.00
CA TRP A 168 25.96 9.12 -0.20
C TRP A 168 26.61 7.99 0.58
N THR A 169 27.52 7.23 -0.05
CA THR A 169 28.27 6.16 0.61
C THR A 169 29.18 6.70 1.72
N GLU A 170 29.80 7.86 1.52
CA GLU A 170 30.60 8.55 2.55
C GLU A 170 29.72 9.01 3.73
N LEU A 171 28.56 9.59 3.44
CA LEU A 171 27.58 10.00 4.45
C LEU A 171 27.03 8.81 5.23
N TYR A 172 26.75 7.70 4.54
CA TYR A 172 26.36 6.44 5.16
C TYR A 172 27.44 5.92 6.13
N LYS A 173 28.71 5.91 5.72
CA LYS A 173 29.82 5.55 6.63
C LYS A 173 29.90 6.49 7.83
N ALA A 174 29.72 7.79 7.62
CA ALA A 174 29.67 8.76 8.71
C ALA A 174 28.52 8.49 9.69
N ILE A 175 27.36 8.01 9.21
CA ILE A 175 26.24 7.60 10.06
C ILE A 175 26.61 6.39 10.92
N ILE A 176 27.20 5.33 10.33
CA ILE A 176 27.61 4.14 11.08
C ILE A 176 28.66 4.49 12.15
N GLU A 177 29.64 5.31 11.77
CA GLU A 177 30.75 5.70 12.64
C GLU A 177 30.36 6.79 13.66
N GLY A 178 29.15 7.34 13.59
CA GLY A 178 28.69 8.40 14.49
C GLY A 178 29.31 9.77 14.23
N LYS A 179 29.88 10.00 13.04
CA LYS A 179 30.56 11.25 12.64
C LYS A 179 29.56 12.35 12.24
N GLU A 180 28.91 12.92 13.23
CA GLU A 180 27.87 13.95 13.06
C GLU A 180 28.32 15.19 12.25
N VAL A 181 29.57 15.63 12.43
CA VAL A 181 30.09 16.81 11.73
C VAL A 181 30.17 16.56 10.23
N VAL A 182 30.75 15.41 9.83
CA VAL A 182 30.89 15.00 8.43
C VAL A 182 29.51 14.88 7.77
N LEU A 183 28.55 14.29 8.48
CA LEU A 183 27.16 14.17 8.03
C LEU A 183 26.54 15.54 7.70
N ILE A 184 26.61 16.51 8.63
CA ILE A 184 26.02 17.83 8.41
C ILE A 184 26.78 18.63 7.33
N THR A 185 28.11 18.54 7.29
CA THR A 185 28.90 19.26 6.28
C THR A 185 28.65 18.74 4.87
N GLY A 186 28.50 17.43 4.69
CA GLY A 186 28.22 16.85 3.38
C GLY A 186 26.79 17.11 2.89
N LEU A 187 25.81 17.15 3.80
CA LEU A 187 24.42 17.47 3.45
C LEU A 187 24.21 18.91 2.97
N ARG A 188 25.10 19.86 3.28
CA ARG A 188 24.93 21.29 2.90
C ARG A 188 25.03 21.55 1.40
N ARG A 189 25.69 20.68 0.63
CA ARG A 189 25.94 20.91 -0.81
C ARG A 189 24.78 20.43 -1.69
N ASN A 190 24.31 19.20 -1.48
CA ASN A 190 23.27 18.55 -2.29
C ASN A 190 22.19 17.87 -1.41
N SER A 191 21.62 18.62 -0.46
CA SER A 191 20.76 18.07 0.61
C SER A 191 19.58 17.22 0.11
N ARG A 192 18.81 17.73 -0.85
CA ARG A 192 17.61 17.04 -1.36
C ARG A 192 17.98 15.78 -2.15
N GLU A 193 18.99 15.85 -3.02
CA GLU A 193 19.40 14.68 -3.79
C GLU A 193 19.93 13.56 -2.90
N LEU A 194 20.79 13.90 -1.93
CA LEU A 194 21.39 12.92 -1.02
C LEU A 194 20.39 12.30 -0.03
N LEU A 195 19.38 13.06 0.42
CA LEU A 195 18.31 12.54 1.28
C LEU A 195 17.36 11.59 0.54
N TRP A 196 17.11 11.84 -0.76
CA TRP A 196 16.22 11.02 -1.59
C TRP A 196 16.94 9.84 -2.25
N HIS A 197 18.25 9.89 -2.38
CA HIS A 197 19.03 8.81 -2.94
C HIS A 197 18.85 7.53 -2.10
N LYS A 198 18.60 6.43 -2.81
CA LYS A 198 18.39 5.09 -2.27
C LYS A 198 19.55 4.19 -2.64
N ASP A 199 19.94 3.28 -1.75
CA ASP A 199 20.90 2.25 -2.09
C ASP A 199 20.27 1.13 -2.93
N HIS A 200 21.06 0.08 -3.19
CA HIS A 200 20.59 -1.11 -3.88
C HIS A 200 19.33 -1.69 -3.24
N GLU A 201 19.20 -1.73 -1.91
CA GLU A 201 18.01 -2.24 -1.20
C GLU A 201 16.84 -1.24 -1.14
N GLY A 202 16.97 -0.08 -1.77
CA GLY A 202 15.96 0.98 -1.70
C GLY A 202 16.07 1.81 -0.42
N GLU A 203 17.03 1.55 0.46
CA GLU A 203 17.16 2.22 1.76
C GLU A 203 17.77 3.62 1.58
N THR A 204 17.18 4.61 2.27
CA THR A 204 17.70 6.00 2.33
C THR A 204 18.66 6.20 3.50
N LEU A 205 19.31 7.37 3.58
CA LEU A 205 20.15 7.74 4.75
C LEU A 205 19.38 7.63 6.07
N LEU A 206 18.07 7.88 6.07
CA LEU A 206 17.24 7.79 7.26
C LEU A 206 17.05 6.34 7.73
N HIS A 207 16.87 5.40 6.80
CA HIS A 207 16.84 3.97 7.09
C HIS A 207 18.16 3.53 7.73
N LYS A 208 19.29 3.91 7.11
CA LYS A 208 20.62 3.60 7.65
C LYS A 208 20.86 4.22 9.03
N ALA A 209 20.40 5.45 9.26
CA ALA A 209 20.51 6.12 10.55
C ALA A 209 19.68 5.43 11.64
N VAL A 210 18.54 4.84 11.30
CA VAL A 210 17.76 4.01 12.22
C VAL A 210 18.46 2.69 12.49
N ARG A 211 19.08 2.04 11.49
CA ARG A 211 19.82 0.78 11.70
C ARG A 211 21.12 0.95 12.50
N ALA A 212 21.72 2.14 12.47
CA ALA A 212 22.93 2.43 13.22
C ALA A 212 22.66 2.41 14.74
N SER A 213 23.65 1.98 15.54
CA SER A 213 23.50 1.88 17.00
C SER A 213 23.30 3.23 17.70
N GLY A 214 23.83 4.32 17.13
CA GLY A 214 23.81 5.65 17.73
C GLY A 214 22.58 6.49 17.37
N MET A 215 22.13 7.31 18.33
CA MET A 215 21.07 8.31 18.11
C MET A 215 21.58 9.62 17.46
N GLY A 216 22.87 9.93 17.64
CA GLY A 216 23.47 11.20 17.22
C GLY A 216 23.22 11.56 15.75
N PRO A 217 23.63 10.69 14.80
CA PRO A 217 23.41 10.89 13.37
C PRO A 217 21.94 11.05 12.99
N LEU A 218 21.04 10.20 13.53
CA LEU A 218 19.60 10.30 13.28
C LEU A 218 19.04 11.64 13.76
N ARG A 219 19.38 12.05 14.98
CA ARG A 219 18.94 13.33 15.55
C ARG A 219 19.38 14.51 14.69
N LYS A 220 20.63 14.51 14.23
CA LYS A 220 21.17 15.55 13.36
C LYS A 220 20.51 15.56 12.00
N LEU A 221 20.26 14.39 11.41
CA LEU A 221 19.57 14.25 10.14
C LEU A 221 18.13 14.77 10.21
N VAL A 222 17.37 14.36 11.23
CA VAL A 222 16.00 14.82 11.48
C VAL A 222 15.97 16.33 11.75
N GLN A 223 16.88 16.85 12.57
CA GLN A 223 16.94 18.29 12.84
C GLN A 223 17.24 19.09 11.57
N PHE A 224 18.12 18.58 10.72
CA PHE A 224 18.42 19.16 9.42
C PHE A 224 17.20 19.13 8.49
N MET A 225 16.49 18.00 8.40
CA MET A 225 15.26 17.88 7.61
C MET A 225 14.20 18.90 8.05
N ILE A 226 13.93 19.02 9.36
CA ILE A 226 12.96 19.96 9.91
C ILE A 226 13.37 21.41 9.62
N SER A 227 14.66 21.74 9.80
CA SER A 227 15.17 23.11 9.61
C SER A 227 15.15 23.56 8.14
N ASN A 228 15.13 22.63 7.19
CA ASN A 228 15.10 22.91 5.75
C ASN A 228 13.74 22.60 5.11
N GLY A 229 12.73 22.20 5.89
CA GLY A 229 11.39 21.84 5.36
C GLY A 229 11.39 20.59 4.47
N LEU A 230 12.31 19.65 4.70
CA LEU A 230 12.46 18.39 3.94
C LEU A 230 11.95 17.17 4.74
N THR A 231 10.84 17.31 5.46
CA THR A 231 10.29 16.25 6.33
C THR A 231 9.66 15.11 5.53
N ASP A 232 9.25 15.37 4.30
CA ASP A 232 8.74 14.43 3.31
C ASP A 232 9.72 13.26 3.04
N ALA A 233 11.04 13.46 3.22
CA ALA A 233 12.01 12.37 3.13
C ALA A 233 11.81 11.27 4.19
N ALA A 234 11.09 11.53 5.28
CA ALA A 234 10.75 10.50 6.27
C ALA A 234 9.68 9.50 5.79
N LEU A 235 8.97 9.82 4.70
CA LEU A 235 7.95 8.96 4.08
C LEU A 235 8.52 8.06 2.98
N LEU A 236 9.81 8.22 2.65
CA LEU A 236 10.46 7.40 1.63
C LEU A 236 10.49 5.93 2.06
N ARG A 237 10.28 5.07 1.08
CA ARG A 237 10.13 3.63 1.25
C ARG A 237 11.28 2.87 0.61
N ASP A 238 11.69 1.78 1.23
CA ASP A 238 12.62 0.80 0.69
C ASP A 238 11.94 -0.16 -0.33
N ARG A 239 12.63 -1.24 -0.71
CA ARG A 239 12.09 -2.28 -1.62
C ARG A 239 10.86 -3.00 -1.09
N ASP A 240 10.76 -3.19 0.23
CA ASP A 240 9.62 -3.85 0.87
C ASP A 240 8.47 -2.85 1.15
N GLY A 241 8.69 -1.58 0.81
CA GLY A 241 7.75 -0.50 1.07
C GLY A 241 7.86 0.04 2.51
N ASP A 242 8.83 -0.43 3.29
CA ASP A 242 9.05 -0.01 4.66
C ASP A 242 9.68 1.39 4.70
N THR A 243 9.20 2.22 5.62
CA THR A 243 9.81 3.51 5.95
C THR A 243 10.78 3.36 7.10
N ALA A 244 11.63 4.37 7.34
CA ALA A 244 12.53 4.38 8.49
C ALA A 244 11.79 4.18 9.84
N LEU A 245 10.52 4.60 9.94
CA LEU A 245 9.70 4.37 11.13
C LEU A 245 9.27 2.90 11.30
N HIS A 246 9.10 2.14 10.21
CA HIS A 246 8.87 0.69 10.28
C HIS A 246 10.07 0.01 10.97
N PHE A 247 11.30 0.30 10.53
CA PHE A 247 12.52 -0.24 11.14
C PHE A 247 12.65 0.12 12.63
N ALA A 248 12.43 1.38 12.99
CA ALA A 248 12.49 1.81 14.38
C ALA A 248 11.44 1.09 15.24
N THR A 249 10.28 0.78 14.67
CA THR A 249 9.20 0.07 15.36
C THR A 249 9.48 -1.42 15.50
N MET A 250 10.03 -2.08 14.47
CA MET A 250 10.38 -3.50 14.51
C MET A 250 11.42 -3.81 15.59
N ASN A 251 12.31 -2.86 15.87
CA ASN A 251 13.41 -3.01 16.83
C ASN A 251 13.08 -2.43 18.23
N ASP A 252 11.83 -2.02 18.50
CA ASP A 252 11.40 -1.31 19.72
C ASP A 252 12.27 -0.08 20.09
N GLU A 253 12.78 0.63 19.10
CA GLU A 253 13.65 1.79 19.31
C GLU A 253 12.82 3.05 19.54
N ILE A 254 12.11 3.09 20.68
CA ILE A 254 11.16 4.15 21.06
C ILE A 254 11.78 5.53 20.86
N SER A 255 13.02 5.74 21.28
CA SER A 255 13.69 7.03 21.14
C SER A 255 13.83 7.45 19.68
N LYS A 256 14.18 6.52 18.77
CA LYS A 256 14.35 6.83 17.34
C LYS A 256 13.01 7.10 16.69
N ALA A 257 12.00 6.30 17.03
CA ALA A 257 10.63 6.52 16.60
C ALA A 257 10.10 7.91 17.01
N ILE A 258 10.40 8.40 18.22
CA ILE A 258 10.02 9.76 18.65
C ILE A 258 10.55 10.84 17.71
N TYR A 259 11.82 10.76 17.32
CA TYR A 259 12.40 11.77 16.42
C TYR A 259 11.78 11.70 15.02
N LEU A 260 11.54 10.49 14.51
CA LEU A 260 10.89 10.30 13.21
C LEU A 260 9.45 10.83 13.20
N ILE A 261 8.66 10.52 14.23
CA ILE A 261 7.27 10.99 14.37
C ILE A 261 7.21 12.51 14.54
N LYS A 262 8.18 13.11 15.25
CA LYS A 262 8.30 14.57 15.35
C LYS A 262 8.62 15.24 14.02
N ALA A 263 9.39 14.57 13.17
CA ALA A 263 9.72 15.08 11.85
C ALA A 263 8.49 15.02 10.93
N GLU A 264 7.83 13.87 10.89
CA GLU A 264 6.70 13.63 10.00
C GLU A 264 5.67 12.70 10.68
N PRO A 265 4.63 13.26 11.33
CA PRO A 265 3.64 12.48 12.08
C PRO A 265 2.82 11.52 11.22
N THR A 266 2.64 11.83 9.93
CA THR A 266 1.85 11.00 9.00
C THR A 266 2.50 9.64 8.72
N ALA A 267 3.82 9.52 8.93
CA ALA A 267 4.57 8.28 8.75
C ALA A 267 4.02 7.10 9.58
N VAL A 268 3.35 7.38 10.71
CA VAL A 268 2.74 6.38 11.60
C VAL A 268 1.72 5.48 10.90
N TYR A 269 1.05 6.01 9.87
CA TYR A 269 -0.01 5.32 9.13
C TYR A 269 0.43 4.83 7.75
N GLN A 270 1.66 5.18 7.34
CA GLN A 270 2.17 4.78 6.04
C GLN A 270 2.27 3.26 5.97
N VAL A 271 1.60 2.63 5.00
CA VAL A 271 1.66 1.19 4.80
C VAL A 271 2.79 0.79 3.86
N ASN A 272 3.43 -0.34 4.14
CA ASN A 272 4.39 -1.01 3.26
C ASN A 272 3.72 -1.88 2.18
N HIS A 273 4.48 -2.62 1.36
CA HIS A 273 3.92 -3.46 0.30
C HIS A 273 3.04 -4.61 0.83
N TYR A 274 3.21 -4.99 2.10
CA TYR A 274 2.35 -5.96 2.79
C TYR A 274 1.05 -5.33 3.34
N GLY A 275 0.88 -4.02 3.19
CA GLY A 275 -0.25 -3.27 3.73
C GLY A 275 -0.21 -3.13 5.25
N VAL A 276 0.97 -3.17 5.85
CA VAL A 276 1.19 -3.04 7.30
C VAL A 276 1.81 -1.66 7.57
N SER A 277 1.29 -0.92 8.55
CA SER A 277 1.84 0.37 8.99
C SER A 277 2.72 0.22 10.23
N PRO A 278 3.56 1.22 10.59
CA PRO A 278 4.33 1.18 11.82
C PRO A 278 3.45 1.01 13.06
N LEU A 279 2.28 1.67 13.10
CA LEU A 279 1.34 1.48 14.20
C LEU A 279 0.85 0.03 14.32
N CYS A 280 0.57 -0.65 13.19
CA CYS A 280 0.24 -2.07 13.19
C CYS A 280 1.39 -2.93 13.73
N LEU A 281 2.64 -2.65 13.33
CA LEU A 281 3.81 -3.37 13.84
C LEU A 281 3.98 -3.18 15.35
N ALA A 282 3.82 -1.95 15.85
CA ALA A 282 3.92 -1.66 17.28
C ALA A 282 2.89 -2.44 18.11
N ILE A 283 1.65 -2.60 17.60
CA ILE A 283 0.62 -3.42 18.23
C ILE A 283 0.99 -4.90 18.16
N LYS A 284 1.40 -5.39 16.99
CA LYS A 284 1.75 -6.79 16.75
C LYS A 284 2.88 -7.28 17.65
N TYR A 285 3.90 -6.45 17.85
CA TYR A 285 5.02 -6.76 18.74
C TYR A 285 4.78 -6.39 20.21
N GLY A 286 3.63 -5.80 20.54
CA GLY A 286 3.26 -5.47 21.92
C GLY A 286 3.99 -4.26 22.50
N HIS A 287 4.54 -3.36 21.66
CA HIS A 287 5.25 -2.14 22.08
C HIS A 287 4.26 -1.07 22.59
N LYS A 288 3.64 -1.34 23.74
CA LYS A 288 2.55 -0.54 24.33
C LYS A 288 2.91 0.95 24.50
N ASN A 289 4.14 1.25 24.90
CA ASN A 289 4.62 2.63 25.07
C ASN A 289 4.73 3.36 23.73
N LEU A 290 5.21 2.65 22.70
CA LEU A 290 5.29 3.19 21.35
C LEU A 290 3.90 3.41 20.75
N VAL A 291 2.96 2.48 20.94
CA VAL A 291 1.55 2.67 20.55
C VAL A 291 0.97 3.91 21.21
N LYS A 292 1.14 4.07 22.53
CA LYS A 292 0.68 5.27 23.25
C LYS A 292 1.29 6.53 22.67
N LEU A 293 2.57 6.51 22.35
CA LEU A 293 3.26 7.66 21.79
C LEU A 293 2.73 8.02 20.40
N MET A 294 2.62 7.01 19.52
CA MET A 294 2.09 7.16 18.17
C MET A 294 0.70 7.79 18.21
N VAL A 295 -0.25 7.24 18.97
CA VAL A 295 -1.63 7.76 19.00
C VAL A 295 -1.81 9.09 19.74
N THR A 296 -0.84 9.49 20.59
CA THR A 296 -0.90 10.78 21.31
C THR A 296 -0.19 11.91 20.57
N GLN A 297 0.88 11.61 19.82
CA GLN A 297 1.67 12.60 19.09
C GLN A 297 1.31 12.69 17.61
N SER A 298 0.63 11.69 17.04
CA SER A 298 0.03 11.82 15.72
C SER A 298 -1.16 12.78 15.82
N CYS A 299 -0.92 14.07 15.61
CA CYS A 299 -1.98 15.02 15.27
C CYS A 299 -2.59 14.51 13.96
N LEU A 300 -3.74 13.84 14.04
CA LEU A 300 -4.45 13.31 12.87
C LEU A 300 -4.73 14.47 11.90
N PRO A 301 -4.27 14.40 10.63
CA PRO A 301 -4.67 15.38 9.65
C PRO A 301 -6.15 15.21 9.25
N PRO A 302 -6.81 16.26 8.73
CA PRO A 302 -8.27 16.34 8.60
C PRO A 302 -8.91 15.45 7.52
N TRP A 303 -8.13 14.78 6.67
CA TRP A 303 -8.63 13.92 5.57
C TRP A 303 -9.09 12.53 6.06
N GLU A 304 -9.65 12.51 7.27
CA GLU A 304 -9.90 11.36 8.14
C GLU A 304 -10.77 10.23 7.57
N SER A 305 -11.50 10.37 6.47
CA SER A 305 -12.47 9.33 6.05
C SER A 305 -11.81 8.16 5.31
N GLU A 306 -10.89 8.40 4.39
CA GLU A 306 -10.43 7.36 3.45
C GLU A 306 -9.39 6.42 4.06
N MET A 307 -8.47 6.95 4.89
CA MET A 307 -7.44 6.11 5.53
C MET A 307 -8.00 5.28 6.69
N ARG A 308 -9.07 5.75 7.36
CA ARG A 308 -9.87 4.99 8.35
C ARG A 308 -10.63 3.82 7.73
N LEU A 309 -10.89 3.88 6.43
CA LEU A 309 -11.66 2.88 5.67
C LEU A 309 -10.78 1.82 5.00
N HIS A 310 -9.45 1.91 5.08
CA HIS A 310 -8.63 0.82 4.58
C HIS A 310 -8.96 -0.45 5.41
N PRO A 311 -9.29 -1.58 4.76
CA PRO A 311 -9.77 -2.79 5.46
C PRO A 311 -8.80 -3.34 6.51
N LYS A 312 -7.53 -2.90 6.49
CA LYS A 312 -6.48 -3.22 7.47
C LYS A 312 -6.34 -2.21 8.65
N HIS A 313 -6.94 -1.02 8.59
CA HIS A 313 -6.90 0.00 9.67
C HIS A 313 -8.10 -0.10 10.63
N ALA A 314 -9.28 -0.49 10.14
CA ALA A 314 -10.38 -1.00 10.98
C ALA A 314 -9.95 -2.22 11.83
N THR A 315 -8.81 -2.81 11.49
CA THR A 315 -8.18 -3.95 12.17
C THR A 315 -7.30 -3.56 13.35
N LEU A 316 -7.03 -2.29 13.69
CA LEU A 316 -6.13 -1.98 14.83
C LEU A 316 -6.67 -2.50 16.18
N ALA A 317 -7.96 -2.28 16.46
CA ALA A 317 -8.62 -2.86 17.63
C ALA A 317 -8.69 -4.39 17.54
N HIS A 318 -8.98 -4.93 16.36
CA HIS A 318 -8.97 -6.38 16.14
C HIS A 318 -7.60 -7.01 16.35
N LEU A 319 -6.52 -6.33 15.95
CA LEU A 319 -5.15 -6.76 16.11
C LEU A 319 -4.78 -6.75 17.59
N ALA A 320 -5.10 -5.68 18.33
CA ALA A 320 -4.89 -5.65 19.78
C ALA A 320 -5.64 -6.78 20.50
N ILE A 321 -6.86 -7.10 20.06
CA ILE A 321 -7.65 -8.23 20.57
C ILE A 321 -7.03 -9.57 20.17
N LYS A 322 -6.57 -9.71 18.91
CA LYS A 322 -5.92 -10.93 18.40
C LYS A 322 -4.64 -11.24 19.17
N GLU A 323 -3.83 -10.22 19.46
CA GLU A 323 -2.62 -10.31 20.27
C GLU A 323 -2.89 -10.37 21.78
N ARG A 324 -4.17 -10.39 22.20
CA ARG A 324 -4.61 -10.48 23.61
C ARG A 324 -3.99 -9.40 24.51
N SER A 325 -3.91 -8.19 23.96
CA SER A 325 -3.27 -7.05 24.60
C SER A 325 -4.32 -6.03 25.06
N LEU A 326 -5.02 -6.33 26.16
CA LEU A 326 -6.01 -5.43 26.77
C LEU A 326 -5.43 -4.03 27.03
N GLY A 327 -4.17 -3.94 27.46
CA GLY A 327 -3.50 -2.66 27.70
C GLY A 327 -3.36 -1.80 26.43
N THR A 328 -3.08 -2.43 25.29
CA THR A 328 -2.98 -1.76 23.99
C THR A 328 -4.37 -1.41 23.47
N LEU A 329 -5.34 -2.33 23.59
CA LEU A 329 -6.74 -2.08 23.24
C LEU A 329 -7.30 -0.87 23.98
N ASN A 330 -7.02 -0.75 25.28
CA ASN A 330 -7.45 0.37 26.10
C ASN A 330 -6.83 1.69 25.63
N ILE A 331 -5.52 1.71 25.34
CA ILE A 331 -4.85 2.91 24.80
C ILE A 331 -5.47 3.31 23.46
N LEU A 332 -5.66 2.36 22.54
CA LEU A 332 -6.26 2.62 21.24
C LEU A 332 -7.66 3.20 21.37
N LEU A 333 -8.56 2.54 22.11
CA LEU A 333 -9.96 2.96 22.21
C LEU A 333 -10.17 4.22 23.06
N LYS A 334 -9.22 4.53 23.97
CA LYS A 334 -9.22 5.81 24.70
C LYS A 334 -8.91 7.00 23.78
N HIS A 335 -8.01 6.83 22.81
CA HIS A 335 -7.58 7.90 21.91
C HIS A 335 -8.32 7.90 20.56
N LEU A 336 -8.80 6.73 20.12
CA LEU A 336 -9.45 6.45 18.84
C LEU A 336 -10.71 5.58 19.07
N PRO A 337 -11.75 6.12 19.73
CA PRO A 337 -12.96 5.36 20.07
C PRO A 337 -13.74 4.86 18.83
N GLU A 338 -13.56 5.48 17.67
CA GLU A 338 -14.17 5.08 16.40
C GLU A 338 -13.76 3.67 15.95
N LEU A 339 -12.59 3.17 16.39
CA LEU A 339 -12.10 1.83 16.06
C LEU A 339 -13.05 0.72 16.55
N VAL A 340 -13.92 1.00 17.53
CA VAL A 340 -14.95 0.05 18.00
C VAL A 340 -15.98 -0.28 16.90
N LYS A 341 -16.10 0.58 15.88
CA LYS A 341 -17.04 0.39 14.77
C LYS A 341 -16.42 -0.29 13.55
N GLY A 342 -15.09 -0.38 13.50
CA GLY A 342 -14.39 -1.03 12.40
C GLY A 342 -14.82 -2.49 12.23
N THR A 343 -14.74 -3.00 11.01
CA THR A 343 -14.98 -4.42 10.73
C THR A 343 -13.74 -5.07 10.12
N GLU A 344 -13.47 -6.33 10.47
CA GLU A 344 -12.45 -7.15 9.80
C GLU A 344 -12.99 -7.82 8.51
N GLU A 345 -12.19 -8.68 7.88
CA GLU A 345 -12.48 -9.30 6.57
C GLU A 345 -13.80 -10.09 6.52
N LYS A 346 -14.21 -10.73 7.61
CA LYS A 346 -15.51 -11.42 7.73
C LYS A 346 -16.65 -10.49 8.14
N GLY A 347 -16.40 -9.19 8.23
CA GLY A 347 -17.36 -8.17 8.62
C GLY A 347 -17.65 -8.13 10.11
N TRP A 348 -16.88 -8.80 10.96
CA TRP A 348 -17.08 -8.75 12.41
C TRP A 348 -16.46 -7.50 13.00
N ARG A 349 -17.16 -6.94 14.00
CA ARG A 349 -16.69 -5.83 14.82
C ARG A 349 -15.84 -6.35 15.98
N PRO A 350 -15.06 -5.50 16.69
CA PRO A 350 -14.12 -5.93 17.72
C PRO A 350 -14.78 -6.79 18.81
N LEU A 351 -15.97 -6.40 19.29
CA LEU A 351 -16.71 -7.16 20.30
C LEU A 351 -17.17 -8.53 19.77
N SER A 352 -17.71 -8.60 18.56
CA SER A 352 -18.09 -9.86 17.91
C SER A 352 -16.89 -10.79 17.70
N TYR A 353 -15.74 -10.24 17.33
CA TYR A 353 -14.50 -11.00 17.14
C TYR A 353 -14.00 -11.57 18.48
N ALA A 354 -13.86 -10.72 19.52
CA ALA A 354 -13.46 -11.14 20.86
C ALA A 354 -14.43 -12.19 21.43
N ALA A 355 -15.74 -11.97 21.27
CA ALA A 355 -16.80 -12.88 21.66
C ALA A 355 -16.68 -14.25 20.98
N LYS A 356 -16.45 -14.29 19.66
CA LYS A 356 -16.26 -15.55 18.93
C LYS A 356 -15.00 -16.30 19.39
N LYS A 357 -13.93 -15.57 19.69
CA LYS A 357 -12.62 -16.13 20.05
C LYS A 357 -12.50 -16.58 21.51
N GLY A 358 -13.36 -16.08 22.40
CA GLY A 358 -13.32 -16.48 23.82
C GLY A 358 -12.47 -15.55 24.69
N TYR A 359 -12.20 -14.33 24.23
CA TYR A 359 -11.32 -13.39 24.92
C TYR A 359 -12.10 -12.57 25.95
N LEU A 360 -12.26 -13.15 27.15
CA LEU A 360 -13.12 -12.61 28.20
C LEU A 360 -12.73 -11.19 28.64
N ASP A 361 -11.45 -10.94 28.88
CA ASP A 361 -10.99 -9.64 29.41
C ASP A 361 -11.28 -8.50 28.44
N GLU A 362 -11.01 -8.70 27.15
CA GLU A 362 -11.34 -7.77 26.08
C GLU A 362 -12.86 -7.59 25.91
N VAL A 363 -13.64 -8.67 26.03
CA VAL A 363 -15.10 -8.56 25.99
C VAL A 363 -15.64 -7.76 27.17
N THR A 364 -15.22 -8.06 28.39
CA THR A 364 -15.63 -7.34 29.60
C THR A 364 -15.28 -5.86 29.49
N TYR A 365 -14.07 -5.54 29.01
CA TYR A 365 -13.65 -4.16 28.76
C TYR A 365 -14.57 -3.46 27.74
N LEU A 366 -14.82 -4.09 26.60
CA LEU A 366 -15.68 -3.55 25.54
C LEU A 366 -17.13 -3.38 26.00
N LEU A 367 -17.69 -4.32 26.76
CA LEU A 367 -19.04 -4.22 27.31
C LEU A 367 -19.14 -3.09 28.35
N THR A 368 -18.12 -2.93 29.18
CA THR A 368 -18.11 -1.90 30.23
C THR A 368 -17.97 -0.50 29.65
N HIS A 369 -17.12 -0.30 28.63
CA HIS A 369 -16.78 1.04 28.11
C HIS A 369 -17.54 1.40 26.83
N PHE A 370 -18.01 0.41 26.06
CA PHE A 370 -18.72 0.58 24.78
C PHE A 370 -19.97 -0.32 24.71
N PRO A 371 -20.93 -0.20 25.65
CA PRO A 371 -22.08 -1.11 25.76
C PRO A 371 -22.95 -1.14 24.49
N LYS A 372 -23.05 -0.01 23.77
CA LYS A 372 -23.80 0.08 22.50
C LYS A 372 -23.31 -0.93 21.45
N SER A 373 -22.04 -1.32 21.49
CA SER A 373 -21.50 -2.31 20.55
C SER A 373 -22.08 -3.72 20.74
N ALA A 374 -22.70 -4.00 21.88
CA ALA A 374 -23.40 -5.26 22.13
C ALA A 374 -24.72 -5.38 21.33
N GLU A 375 -25.30 -4.24 20.91
CA GLU A 375 -26.59 -4.15 20.20
C GLU A 375 -26.41 -4.02 18.67
N GLU A 376 -25.18 -4.11 18.18
CA GLU A 376 -24.87 -3.95 16.76
C GLU A 376 -24.66 -5.32 16.12
N CYS A 377 -25.48 -5.63 15.11
CA CYS A 377 -25.43 -6.91 14.41
C CYS A 377 -24.58 -6.84 13.12
N ASP A 378 -24.10 -8.01 12.68
CA ASP A 378 -23.40 -8.15 11.40
C ASP A 378 -24.37 -8.32 10.21
N LYS A 379 -23.82 -8.59 9.02
CA LYS A 379 -24.61 -8.81 7.79
C LYS A 379 -25.58 -9.99 7.88
N ASP A 380 -25.39 -10.94 8.80
CA ASP A 380 -26.31 -12.06 9.05
C ASP A 380 -27.36 -11.72 10.13
N GLY A 381 -27.35 -10.49 10.66
CA GLY A 381 -28.11 -10.11 11.85
C GLY A 381 -27.59 -10.78 13.13
N SER A 382 -26.39 -11.36 13.10
CA SER A 382 -25.81 -12.00 14.26
C SER A 382 -25.20 -10.93 15.17
N PHE A 383 -25.72 -10.84 16.38
CA PHE A 383 -25.18 -10.02 17.47
C PHE A 383 -23.91 -10.66 18.07
N PRO A 384 -23.07 -9.90 18.79
CA PRO A 384 -21.87 -10.43 19.43
C PRO A 384 -22.14 -11.62 20.36
N ILE A 385 -23.27 -11.61 21.09
CA ILE A 385 -23.66 -12.72 21.97
C ILE A 385 -23.93 -14.01 21.18
N HIS A 386 -24.51 -13.93 19.98
CA HIS A 386 -24.68 -15.08 19.10
C HIS A 386 -23.33 -15.67 18.69
N LYS A 387 -22.29 -14.83 18.51
CA LYS A 387 -20.93 -15.29 18.22
C LYS A 387 -20.27 -15.97 19.41
N ALA A 388 -20.47 -15.44 20.63
CA ALA A 388 -20.03 -16.09 21.87
C ALA A 388 -20.64 -17.50 22.01
N VAL A 389 -21.94 -17.61 21.74
CA VAL A 389 -22.67 -18.88 21.80
C VAL A 389 -22.16 -19.87 20.77
N GLY A 390 -22.02 -19.45 19.51
CA GLY A 390 -21.43 -20.32 18.48
C GLY A 390 -19.97 -20.69 18.78
N GLY A 391 -19.27 -19.90 19.59
CA GLY A 391 -17.93 -20.19 20.11
C GLY A 391 -17.92 -21.18 21.29
N GLY A 392 -19.02 -21.29 22.04
CA GLY A 392 -19.11 -22.13 23.24
C GLY A 392 -18.66 -21.44 24.54
N HIS A 393 -18.55 -20.10 24.54
CA HIS A 393 -17.89 -19.37 25.62
C HIS A 393 -18.88 -18.95 26.71
N VAL A 394 -19.17 -19.85 27.65
CA VAL A 394 -20.11 -19.60 28.76
C VAL A 394 -19.69 -18.38 29.60
N SER A 395 -18.40 -18.23 29.90
CA SER A 395 -17.87 -17.09 30.66
C SER A 395 -18.18 -15.74 30.02
N ILE A 396 -18.16 -15.67 28.68
CA ILE A 396 -18.52 -14.46 27.95
C ILE A 396 -20.03 -14.21 28.06
N ILE A 397 -20.86 -15.25 28.00
CA ILE A 397 -22.31 -15.10 28.18
C ILE A 397 -22.64 -14.58 29.58
N LYS A 398 -21.90 -15.01 30.62
CA LYS A 398 -21.98 -14.43 31.97
C LYS A 398 -21.70 -12.92 31.94
N ALA A 399 -20.61 -12.51 31.29
CA ALA A 399 -20.28 -11.10 31.15
C ALA A 399 -21.37 -10.30 30.38
N PHE A 400 -21.94 -10.86 29.30
CA PHE A 400 -23.09 -10.25 28.62
C PHE A 400 -24.30 -10.13 29.53
N TYR A 401 -24.59 -11.13 30.37
CA TYR A 401 -25.70 -11.07 31.32
C TYR A 401 -25.50 -10.01 32.40
N GLU A 402 -24.28 -9.86 32.91
CA GLU A 402 -23.93 -8.88 33.93
C GLU A 402 -23.98 -7.43 33.40
N HIS A 403 -23.50 -7.20 32.18
CA HIS A 403 -23.36 -5.85 31.62
C HIS A 403 -24.48 -5.43 30.66
N CYS A 404 -25.04 -6.36 29.88
CA CYS A 404 -26.02 -6.09 28.81
C CYS A 404 -27.08 -7.22 28.70
N PRO A 405 -27.87 -7.47 29.76
CA PRO A 405 -28.79 -8.62 29.82
C PRO A 405 -29.83 -8.64 28.71
N GLN A 406 -30.24 -7.48 28.20
CA GLN A 406 -31.21 -7.35 27.11
C GLN A 406 -30.76 -8.07 25.83
N THR A 407 -29.44 -8.21 25.63
CA THR A 407 -28.88 -8.79 24.41
C THR A 407 -29.18 -10.28 24.27
N LEU A 408 -29.51 -10.97 25.37
CA LEU A 408 -29.90 -12.38 25.37
C LEU A 408 -31.17 -12.63 24.56
N HIS A 409 -32.08 -11.66 24.50
CA HIS A 409 -33.35 -11.76 23.78
C HIS A 409 -33.23 -11.41 22.30
N HIS A 410 -32.08 -10.95 21.82
CA HIS A 410 -31.89 -10.65 20.40
C HIS A 410 -32.04 -11.92 19.55
N VAL A 411 -32.52 -11.70 18.33
CA VAL A 411 -32.69 -12.73 17.30
C VAL A 411 -31.93 -12.35 16.06
N ASP A 412 -31.34 -13.33 15.38
CA ASP A 412 -30.68 -13.10 14.10
C ASP A 412 -31.68 -12.94 12.94
N LYS A 413 -31.20 -12.73 11.70
CA LYS A 413 -32.08 -12.60 10.52
C LYS A 413 -32.97 -13.81 10.26
N LYS A 414 -32.64 -14.97 10.82
CA LYS A 414 -33.46 -16.18 10.71
C LYS A 414 -34.46 -16.31 11.86
N GLY A 415 -34.55 -15.32 12.75
CA GLY A 415 -35.40 -15.38 13.94
C GLY A 415 -34.82 -16.24 15.06
N ARG A 416 -33.53 -16.59 15.00
CA ARG A 416 -32.90 -17.49 15.98
C ARG A 416 -32.32 -16.70 17.15
N ASN A 417 -32.73 -17.04 18.37
CA ASN A 417 -32.11 -16.57 19.60
C ASN A 417 -30.87 -17.40 19.99
N VAL A 418 -30.23 -17.04 21.12
CA VAL A 418 -29.06 -17.74 21.66
C VAL A 418 -29.29 -19.24 21.93
N LEU A 419 -30.50 -19.69 22.25
CA LEU A 419 -30.78 -21.12 22.46
C LEU A 419 -30.77 -21.91 21.16
N HIS A 420 -31.43 -21.39 20.12
CA HIS A 420 -31.41 -22.01 18.78
C HIS A 420 -29.97 -22.19 18.29
N ILE A 421 -29.14 -21.16 18.49
CA ILE A 421 -27.73 -21.19 18.10
C ILE A 421 -26.95 -22.18 18.98
N GLY A 422 -27.13 -22.14 20.30
CA GLY A 422 -26.44 -23.04 21.23
C GLY A 422 -26.70 -24.50 20.91
N VAL A 423 -27.96 -24.86 20.69
CA VAL A 423 -28.35 -26.23 20.30
C VAL A 423 -27.80 -26.58 18.92
N ARG A 424 -27.94 -25.70 17.92
CA ARG A 424 -27.42 -25.97 16.57
C ARG A 424 -25.92 -26.28 16.55
N TYR A 425 -25.14 -25.69 17.47
CA TYR A 425 -23.70 -25.92 17.59
C TYR A 425 -23.32 -26.95 18.68
N GLY A 426 -24.28 -27.65 19.28
CA GLY A 426 -24.03 -28.67 20.31
C GLY A 426 -23.42 -28.11 21.60
N ARG A 427 -23.87 -26.93 22.04
CA ARG A 427 -23.34 -26.24 23.23
C ARG A 427 -24.21 -26.47 24.47
N ASP A 428 -24.13 -27.67 25.01
CA ASP A 428 -24.94 -28.13 26.15
C ASP A 428 -24.69 -27.33 27.43
N ASP A 429 -23.45 -26.85 27.62
CA ASP A 429 -23.08 -26.03 28.77
C ASP A 429 -23.80 -24.68 28.78
N ILE A 430 -23.96 -24.08 27.59
CA ILE A 430 -24.70 -22.82 27.43
C ILE A 430 -26.17 -23.03 27.71
N PHE A 431 -26.76 -24.11 27.20
CA PHE A 431 -28.15 -24.45 27.48
C PHE A 431 -28.37 -24.62 28.98
N THR A 432 -27.49 -25.37 29.65
CA THR A 432 -27.55 -25.59 31.09
C THR A 432 -27.44 -24.28 31.86
N TYR A 433 -26.51 -23.40 31.47
CA TYR A 433 -26.35 -22.09 32.07
C TYR A 433 -27.61 -21.21 31.91
N LEU A 434 -28.14 -21.07 30.68
CA LEU A 434 -29.31 -20.22 30.41
C LEU A 434 -30.60 -20.74 31.10
N THR A 435 -30.77 -22.05 31.19
CA THR A 435 -32.00 -22.65 31.76
C THR A 435 -31.95 -22.81 33.28
N LYS A 436 -30.81 -23.22 33.85
CA LYS A 436 -30.70 -23.49 35.30
C LYS A 436 -30.31 -22.26 36.10
N GLU A 437 -29.37 -21.47 35.61
CA GLU A 437 -28.82 -20.32 36.34
C GLU A 437 -29.66 -19.07 36.07
N ILE A 438 -29.84 -18.69 34.80
CA ILE A 438 -30.59 -17.46 34.46
C ILE A 438 -32.10 -17.65 34.57
N LYS A 439 -32.60 -18.88 34.45
CA LYS A 439 -34.03 -19.23 34.50
C LYS A 439 -34.86 -18.42 33.51
N MET A 440 -34.47 -18.47 32.24
CA MET A 440 -35.21 -17.83 31.16
C MET A 440 -36.66 -18.31 31.10
N ASP A 441 -37.55 -17.40 30.72
CA ASP A 441 -38.99 -17.63 30.75
C ASP A 441 -39.48 -18.57 29.62
N GLY A 442 -40.73 -19.02 29.76
CA GLY A 442 -41.35 -19.91 28.76
C GLY A 442 -41.51 -19.26 27.38
N SER A 443 -41.59 -17.92 27.30
CA SER A 443 -41.70 -17.20 26.03
C SER A 443 -40.39 -17.27 25.24
N PHE A 444 -39.25 -17.11 25.92
CA PHE A 444 -37.93 -17.25 25.35
C PHE A 444 -37.61 -18.68 24.89
N LEU A 445 -37.99 -19.67 25.70
CA LEU A 445 -37.81 -21.09 25.38
C LEU A 445 -38.66 -21.51 24.18
N ASN A 446 -39.91 -21.07 24.09
CA ASN A 446 -40.83 -21.49 23.03
C ASN A 446 -40.77 -20.59 21.78
N LEU A 447 -39.81 -19.66 21.72
CA LEU A 447 -39.61 -18.81 20.55
C LEU A 447 -39.39 -19.69 19.31
N ARG A 448 -40.06 -19.33 18.21
CA ARG A 448 -39.92 -19.98 16.91
C ARG A 448 -39.09 -19.09 15.99
N ASP A 449 -38.17 -19.72 15.27
CA ASP A 449 -37.45 -19.06 14.19
C ASP A 449 -38.37 -18.82 12.96
N ASN A 450 -37.85 -18.19 11.92
CA ASN A 450 -38.62 -17.86 10.71
C ASN A 450 -39.09 -19.11 9.93
N GLU A 451 -38.54 -20.29 10.23
CA GLU A 451 -38.97 -21.59 9.68
C GLU A 451 -40.00 -22.28 10.61
N GLY A 452 -40.45 -21.60 11.66
CA GLY A 452 -41.39 -22.11 12.65
C GLY A 452 -40.78 -23.10 13.64
N LYS A 453 -39.45 -23.27 13.64
CA LYS A 453 -38.74 -24.26 14.46
C LYS A 453 -38.36 -23.66 15.81
N THR A 454 -38.56 -24.44 16.86
CA THR A 454 -38.08 -24.14 18.21
C THR A 454 -36.66 -24.72 18.41
N TYR A 455 -35.97 -24.34 19.48
CA TYR A 455 -34.66 -24.93 19.80
C TYR A 455 -34.74 -26.47 19.96
N MET A 456 -35.87 -27.01 20.43
CA MET A 456 -36.11 -28.45 20.57
C MET A 456 -36.11 -29.17 19.21
N ASP A 457 -36.62 -28.51 18.16
CA ASP A 457 -36.62 -29.07 16.80
C ASP A 457 -35.20 -29.15 16.22
N TYR A 458 -34.31 -28.24 16.64
CA TYR A 458 -32.88 -28.34 16.35
C TYR A 458 -32.20 -29.47 17.13
N ALA A 459 -32.59 -29.68 18.39
CA ALA A 459 -32.02 -30.72 19.24
C ALA A 459 -32.35 -32.13 18.72
N ARG A 460 -33.59 -32.33 18.22
CA ARG A 460 -34.06 -33.62 17.67
C ARG A 460 -33.29 -34.06 16.43
N ARG A 461 -32.87 -33.09 15.61
CA ARG A 461 -32.05 -33.37 14.41
C ARG A 461 -30.59 -33.67 14.73
N SER A 462 -30.09 -33.20 15.88
CA SER A 462 -28.66 -33.12 16.16
C SER A 462 -28.17 -34.18 17.16
N SER A 463 -29.03 -35.11 17.60
CA SER A 463 -28.70 -36.16 18.58
C SER A 463 -28.10 -35.63 19.89
N ILE A 464 -28.60 -34.48 20.36
CA ILE A 464 -28.00 -33.75 21.49
C ILE A 464 -28.52 -34.28 22.83
N SER A 465 -27.63 -34.37 23.82
CA SER A 465 -27.91 -34.87 25.16
C SER A 465 -28.95 -34.05 25.94
N ILE A 466 -29.17 -32.80 25.53
CA ILE A 466 -30.20 -31.87 26.04
C ILE A 466 -31.61 -32.50 26.02
N LEU A 467 -31.93 -33.37 25.05
CA LEU A 467 -33.24 -34.02 24.99
C LEU A 467 -33.43 -35.16 26.01
N ARG A 468 -32.36 -35.59 26.69
CA ARG A 468 -32.38 -36.67 27.68
C ARG A 468 -32.46 -36.18 29.14
N ARG A 469 -32.44 -34.87 29.37
CA ARG A 469 -32.52 -34.23 30.69
C ARG A 469 -33.73 -33.30 30.73
#